data_AF-G1QBM3-F1
#
_entry.id   AF-G1QBM3-F1
#
_cell.length_a   1.000
_cell.length_b   1.000
_cell.length_c   1.000
_cell.angle_alpha   90.00
_cell.angle_beta   90.00
_cell.angle_gamma   90.00
#
_symmetry.space_group_name_H-M   'P 1'
#
loop_
_entity.id
_entity.type
_entity.pdbx_description
1 polymer ?
#
loop_
_entity_poly.entity_id
_entity_poly.type
_entity_poly.pdbx_seq_one_letter_code
_entity_poly.pdbx_strand_id
1 'polypeptide(L)'
;NLDEGKQYRLTWYISWSPCPDCALELVQFLPMNSHVSLRIFPARNGHEDGLGDLPDAGAKLAIMTRNELQHCWDTFLDNGQPFQPWTNLVEHTGSESQELKDILRVRFLPPASPSPSPSLPGPVSSSG
;
A
#
# COMPACT_ATOMS: atom_id res chain seq x y z
N ASN A 1 -19.61 -11.13 15.18
CA ASN A 1 -18.55 -11.39 16.16
C ASN A 1 -17.68 -12.52 15.62
N LEU A 2 -16.36 -12.34 15.51
CA LEU A 2 -15.43 -13.35 15.00
C LEU A 2 -14.92 -14.19 16.17
N ASP A 3 -14.74 -15.49 15.97
CA ASP A 3 -14.29 -16.43 17.00
C ASP A 3 -12.77 -16.37 17.16
N GLU A 4 -12.27 -15.91 18.30
CA GLU A 4 -10.82 -15.76 18.56
C GLU A 4 -10.03 -17.08 18.49
N GLY A 5 -10.71 -18.24 18.59
CA GLY A 5 -10.10 -19.55 18.41
C GLY A 5 -9.85 -19.93 16.95
N LYS A 6 -10.28 -19.11 15.98
CA LYS A 6 -10.18 -19.39 14.54
C LYS A 6 -9.41 -18.31 13.81
N GLN A 7 -8.79 -18.72 12.71
CA GLN A 7 -8.08 -17.82 11.80
C GLN A 7 -9.01 -17.36 10.68
N TYR A 8 -9.11 -16.04 10.50
CA TYR A 8 -9.91 -15.42 9.47
C TYR A 8 -9.04 -14.71 8.44
N ARG A 9 -9.52 -14.71 7.20
CA ARG A 9 -8.93 -13.92 6.11
C ARG A 9 -9.98 -13.03 5.50
N LEU A 10 -9.93 -11.75 5.86
CA LEU A 10 -10.75 -10.72 5.25
C LEU A 10 -10.11 -10.31 3.93
N THR A 11 -10.93 -10.27 2.88
CA THR A 11 -10.50 -9.78 1.56
C THR A 11 -11.42 -8.63 1.17
N TRP A 12 -10.85 -7.45 1.03
CA TRP A 12 -11.56 -6.22 0.70
C TRP A 12 -11.29 -5.88 -0.74
N TYR A 13 -12.37 -5.72 -1.50
CA TYR A 13 -12.35 -5.18 -2.84
C TYR A 13 -13.00 -3.80 -2.78
N ILE A 14 -12.20 -2.74 -2.93
CA ILE A 14 -12.65 -1.36 -2.72
C ILE A 14 -12.27 -0.47 -3.90
N SER A 15 -13.02 0.61 -4.14
CA SER A 15 -12.77 1.50 -5.28
C SER A 15 -11.48 2.31 -5.11
N TRP A 16 -11.22 2.79 -3.90
CA TRP A 16 -10.05 3.59 -3.54
C TRP A 16 -9.31 2.95 -2.37
N SER A 17 -8.00 3.17 -2.28
CA SER A 17 -7.25 2.80 -1.08
C SER A 17 -7.80 3.52 0.16
N PRO A 18 -7.64 2.95 1.38
CA PRO A 18 -8.03 3.61 2.61
C PRO A 18 -7.40 5.00 2.72
N CYS A 19 -8.13 5.99 3.26
CA CYS A 19 -7.53 7.28 3.59
C CYS A 19 -6.57 7.15 4.79
N PRO A 20 -5.76 8.17 5.11
CA PRO A 20 -4.74 8.09 6.16
C PRO A 20 -5.32 7.70 7.53
N ASP A 21 -6.46 8.28 7.92
CA ASP A 21 -7.11 7.97 9.19
C ASP A 21 -7.59 6.51 9.23
N CYS A 22 -8.23 6.03 8.15
CA CYS A 22 -8.64 4.63 8.03
C CYS A 22 -7.45 3.67 8.02
N ALA A 23 -6.35 4.03 7.36
CA ALA A 23 -5.14 3.21 7.36
C ALA A 23 -4.55 3.11 8.76
N LEU A 24 -4.51 4.22 9.51
CA LEU A 24 -4.03 4.23 10.90
C LEU A 24 -4.89 3.35 11.82
N GLU A 25 -6.22 3.41 11.69
CA GLU A 25 -7.12 2.53 12.45
C GLU A 25 -6.83 1.05 12.16
N LEU A 26 -6.61 0.68 10.89
CA LEU A 26 -6.26 -0.68 10.50
C LEU A 26 -4.91 -1.11 11.07
N VAL A 27 -3.92 -0.22 11.06
CA VAL A 27 -2.58 -0.47 11.62
C VAL A 27 -2.64 -0.71 13.13
N GLN A 28 -3.56 -0.05 13.84
CA GLN A 28 -3.79 -0.30 15.27
C GLN A 28 -4.60 -1.58 15.50
N PHE A 29 -5.58 -1.85 14.64
CA PHE A 29 -6.50 -2.99 14.77
C PHE A 29 -5.81 -4.34 14.54
N LEU A 30 -5.02 -4.48 13.47
CA LEU A 30 -4.50 -5.78 13.04
C LEU A 30 -3.56 -6.44 14.06
N PRO A 31 -2.62 -5.74 14.71
CA PRO A 31 -1.76 -6.33 15.73
C PRO A 31 -2.54 -6.80 16.97
N MET A 32 -3.63 -6.10 17.32
CA MET A 32 -4.51 -6.48 18.44
C MET A 32 -5.41 -7.68 18.11
N ASN A 33 -5.57 -7.99 16.82
CA ASN A 33 -6.45 -9.04 16.32
C ASN A 33 -5.67 -10.01 15.44
N SER A 34 -4.64 -10.65 16.01
CA SER A 34 -3.73 -11.57 15.30
C SER A 34 -4.41 -12.79 14.65
N HIS A 35 -5.66 -13.06 15.02
CA HIS A 35 -6.51 -14.09 14.43
C HIS A 35 -7.18 -13.63 13.11
N VAL A 36 -6.94 -12.39 12.68
CA VAL A 36 -7.45 -11.80 11.44
C VAL A 36 -6.28 -11.43 10.54
N SER A 37 -6.31 -11.93 9.30
CA SER A 37 -5.45 -11.46 8.21
C SER A 37 -6.27 -10.63 7.23
N LEU A 38 -5.72 -9.49 6.81
CA LEU A 38 -6.40 -8.58 5.90
C LEU A 38 -5.70 -8.52 4.54
N ARG A 39 -6.48 -8.65 3.48
CA ARG A 39 -6.05 -8.37 2.10
C ARG A 39 -6.91 -7.25 1.56
N ILE A 40 -6.29 -6.20 1.06
CA ILE A 40 -6.97 -5.04 0.51
C ILE A 40 -6.56 -4.93 -0.95
N PHE A 41 -7.55 -4.98 -1.83
CA PHE A 41 -7.41 -4.79 -3.26
C PHE A 41 -8.17 -3.52 -3.66
N PRO A 42 -7.55 -2.34 -3.60
CA PRO A 42 -8.16 -1.14 -4.15
C PRO A 42 -8.08 -1.11 -5.69
N ALA A 43 -9.06 -0.53 -6.36
CA ALA A 43 -9.00 -0.31 -7.80
C ALA A 43 -8.11 0.89 -8.18
N ARG A 44 -7.96 1.86 -7.28
CA ARG A 44 -7.17 3.09 -7.43
C ARG A 44 -6.45 3.46 -6.15
N ASN A 45 -5.29 4.10 -6.27
CA ASN A 45 -4.61 4.77 -5.18
C ASN A 45 -5.39 6.04 -4.81
N GLY A 46 -5.62 6.24 -3.52
CA GLY A 46 -6.16 7.46 -2.96
C GLY A 46 -5.04 8.39 -2.51
N HIS A 47 -5.10 8.83 -1.25
CA HIS A 47 -4.03 9.59 -0.62
C HIS A 47 -2.93 8.62 -0.19
N GLU A 48 -1.67 8.98 -0.42
CA GLU A 48 -0.52 8.09 -0.22
C GLU A 48 -0.14 7.89 1.26
N ASP A 49 -0.48 8.87 2.10
CA ASP A 49 -0.13 8.87 3.52
C ASP A 49 -0.79 7.72 4.28
N GLY A 50 -0.01 7.01 5.11
CA GLY A 50 -0.48 5.93 5.98
C GLY A 50 -0.58 4.55 5.31
N LEU A 51 -0.64 4.44 3.98
CA LEU A 51 -0.74 3.14 3.31
C LEU A 51 0.48 2.24 3.53
N GLY A 52 1.66 2.86 3.69
CA GLY A 52 2.91 2.13 3.86
C GLY A 52 3.05 1.41 5.22
N ASP A 53 2.24 1.73 6.23
CA ASP A 53 2.26 1.03 7.53
C ASP A 53 1.51 -0.30 7.49
N LEU A 54 0.55 -0.43 6.56
CA LEU A 54 -0.35 -1.57 6.49
C LEU A 54 0.36 -2.92 6.32
N PRO A 55 1.41 -3.04 5.47
CA PRO A 55 2.17 -4.29 5.36
C PRO A 55 2.83 -4.73 6.67
N ASP A 56 3.42 -3.79 7.42
CA ASP A 56 4.10 -4.07 8.68
C ASP A 56 3.09 -4.46 9.78
N ALA A 57 1.86 -3.93 9.72
CA ALA A 57 0.76 -4.33 10.57
C ALA A 57 0.13 -5.70 10.19
N GLY A 58 0.63 -6.36 9.13
CA GLY A 58 0.17 -7.68 8.70
C GLY A 58 -0.91 -7.68 7.61
N ALA A 59 -1.20 -6.54 6.99
CA ALA A 59 -2.08 -6.48 5.83
C ALA A 59 -1.32 -6.79 4.53
N LYS A 60 -2.05 -7.27 3.52
CA LYS A 60 -1.57 -7.28 2.13
C LYS A 60 -2.31 -6.20 1.35
N LEU A 61 -1.57 -5.35 0.65
CA LEU A 61 -2.12 -4.27 -0.16
C LEU A 61 -1.62 -4.42 -1.61
N ALA A 62 -2.52 -4.49 -2.57
CA ALA A 62 -2.18 -4.58 -4.00
C ALA A 62 -3.33 -4.06 -4.86
N ILE A 63 -3.05 -3.31 -5.93
CA ILE A 63 -4.09 -2.85 -6.85
C ILE A 63 -4.82 -4.03 -7.49
N MET A 64 -6.15 -3.91 -7.67
CA MET A 64 -6.93 -4.88 -8.43
C MET A 64 -6.42 -5.01 -9.86
N THR A 65 -6.17 -6.23 -10.31
CA THR A 65 -5.95 -6.51 -11.72
C THR A 65 -7.28 -6.75 -12.43
N ARG A 66 -7.22 -7.03 -13.73
CA ARG A 66 -8.37 -7.53 -14.49
C ARG A 66 -9.08 -8.70 -13.79
N ASN A 67 -8.32 -9.60 -13.15
CA ASN A 67 -8.88 -10.79 -12.52
C ASN A 67 -9.72 -10.43 -11.29
N GLU A 68 -9.22 -9.54 -10.43
CA GLU A 68 -9.97 -9.09 -9.26
C GLU A 68 -11.20 -8.26 -9.67
N LEU A 69 -11.09 -7.42 -10.70
CA LEU A 69 -12.23 -6.65 -11.21
C LEU A 69 -13.32 -7.56 -11.81
N GLN A 70 -12.91 -8.57 -12.57
CA GLN A 70 -13.84 -9.58 -13.08
C GLN A 70 -14.48 -10.37 -11.94
N HIS A 71 -13.70 -10.78 -10.93
CA HIS A 71 -14.25 -11.46 -9.75
C HIS A 71 -15.28 -10.58 -9.02
N CYS A 72 -15.02 -9.27 -8.90
CA CYS A 72 -15.97 -8.34 -8.30
C CYS A 72 -17.27 -8.25 -9.10
N TRP A 73 -17.14 -8.19 -10.43
CA TRP A 73 -18.28 -8.18 -11.33
C TRP A 73 -19.13 -9.45 -11.18
N ASP A 74 -18.49 -10.62 -11.23
CA ASP A 74 -19.17 -11.92 -11.19
C ASP A 74 -19.79 -12.22 -9.80
N THR A 75 -19.25 -11.63 -8.72
CA THR A 75 -19.64 -11.96 -7.34
C THR A 75 -20.58 -10.93 -6.71
N PHE A 76 -20.37 -9.63 -6.97
CA PHE A 76 -21.05 -8.55 -6.24
C PHE A 76 -22.03 -7.75 -7.09
N LEU A 77 -21.99 -7.86 -8.41
CA LEU A 77 -22.91 -7.15 -9.30
C LEU A 77 -23.94 -8.11 -9.89
N ASP A 78 -25.21 -7.85 -9.63
CA ASP A 78 -26.32 -8.60 -10.24
C ASP A 78 -26.78 -7.89 -11.52
N ASN A 79 -26.12 -8.21 -12.62
CA ASN A 79 -26.35 -7.55 -13.91
C ASN A 79 -26.54 -8.52 -15.09
N GLY A 80 -26.38 -9.83 -14.89
CA GLY A 80 -26.62 -10.88 -15.90
C GLY A 80 -25.78 -10.77 -17.18
N GLN A 81 -24.78 -9.87 -17.19
CA GLN A 81 -23.91 -9.60 -18.33
C GLN A 81 -22.48 -10.03 -18.00
N PRO A 82 -21.67 -10.46 -18.97
CA PRO A 82 -20.26 -10.76 -18.72
C PRO A 82 -19.46 -9.47 -18.52
N PHE A 83 -18.44 -9.54 -17.65
CA PHE A 83 -17.50 -8.43 -17.44
C PHE A 83 -16.88 -7.96 -18.77
N GLN A 84 -17.06 -6.68 -19.08
CA GLN A 84 -16.43 -6.03 -20.24
C GLN A 84 -15.29 -5.13 -19.76
N PRO A 85 -14.02 -5.51 -19.95
CA PRO A 85 -12.91 -4.65 -19.62
C PRO A 85 -12.90 -3.42 -20.54
N TRP A 86 -12.64 -2.24 -19.96
CA TRP A 86 -12.47 -1.02 -20.75
C TRP A 86 -11.10 -0.99 -21.44
N THR A 87 -10.99 -0.20 -22.52
CA THR A 87 -9.87 -0.25 -23.48
C THR A 87 -8.48 -0.13 -22.86
N ASN A 88 -8.31 0.69 -21.82
CA ASN A 88 -7.03 0.96 -21.16
C ASN A 88 -6.93 0.36 -19.75
N LEU A 89 -7.66 -0.73 -19.48
CA LEU A 89 -7.70 -1.37 -18.17
C LEU A 89 -6.32 -1.85 -17.71
N VAL A 90 -5.56 -2.48 -18.59
CA VAL A 90 -4.26 -3.07 -18.23
C VAL A 90 -3.23 -1.97 -17.98
N GLU A 91 -3.22 -0.92 -18.80
CA GLU A 91 -2.35 0.23 -18.60
C GLU A 91 -2.71 0.98 -17.32
N HIS A 92 -4.00 1.19 -17.05
CA HIS A 92 -4.49 1.88 -15.84
C HIS A 92 -4.09 1.10 -14.57
N THR A 93 -4.48 -0.18 -14.48
CA THR A 93 -4.13 -1.02 -13.33
C THR A 93 -2.62 -1.21 -13.17
N GLY A 94 -1.87 -1.25 -14.27
CA GLY A 94 -0.41 -1.29 -14.26
C GLY A 94 0.22 -0.02 -13.68
N SER A 95 -0.26 1.15 -14.09
CA SER A 95 0.20 2.45 -13.57
C SER A 95 -0.06 2.58 -12.07
N GLU A 96 -1.29 2.32 -11.65
CA GLU A 96 -1.69 2.35 -10.23
C GLU A 96 -0.89 1.34 -9.41
N SER A 97 -0.66 0.13 -9.95
CA SER A 97 0.15 -0.89 -9.27
C SER A 97 1.59 -0.44 -9.08
N GLN A 98 2.15 0.31 -10.02
CA GLN A 98 3.52 0.80 -9.94
C GLN A 98 3.63 1.93 -8.91
N GLU A 99 2.72 2.89 -8.96
CA GLU A 99 2.62 3.97 -7.97
C GLU A 99 2.48 3.41 -6.54
N LEU A 100 1.59 2.42 -6.33
CA LEU A 100 1.45 1.78 -5.03
C LEU A 100 2.76 1.13 -4.57
N LYS A 101 3.48 0.43 -5.46
CA LYS A 101 4.77 -0.16 -5.11
C LYS A 101 5.78 0.90 -4.69
N ASP A 102 5.74 2.08 -5.31
CA ASP A 102 6.66 3.15 -5.00
C ASP A 102 6.33 3.79 -3.64
N ILE A 103 5.04 4.00 -3.32
CA ILE A 103 4.57 4.41 -1.97
C ILE A 103 5.07 3.43 -0.90
N LEU A 104 4.91 2.12 -1.15
CA LEU A 104 5.33 1.08 -0.20
C LEU A 104 6.86 0.97 -0.09
N ARG A 105 7.62 1.43 -1.10
CA ARG A 105 9.10 1.44 -1.09
C ARG A 105 9.70 2.67 -0.42
N VAL A 106 9.08 3.84 -0.49
CA VAL A 106 9.64 5.10 0.06
C VAL A 106 9.98 4.97 1.56
N ARG A 107 9.29 4.10 2.29
CA ARG A 107 9.59 3.75 3.70
C ARG A 107 10.94 3.09 3.92
N PHE A 108 11.48 2.42 2.91
CA PHE A 108 12.76 1.71 2.98
C PHE A 108 13.96 2.61 2.66
N LEU A 109 13.77 3.90 2.34
CA LEU A 109 14.91 4.80 2.17
C LEU A 109 15.45 5.18 3.57
N PRO A 110 16.67 4.76 3.96
CA PRO A 110 17.30 5.32 5.13
C PRO A 110 17.44 6.84 4.94
N PRO A 111 17.32 7.64 6.02
CA PRO A 111 17.57 9.08 5.93
C PRO A 111 18.95 9.28 5.29
N ALA A 112 19.02 10.18 4.30
CA ALA A 112 20.28 10.52 3.65
C ALA A 112 21.33 10.80 4.73
N SER A 113 22.38 9.99 4.78
CA SER A 113 23.48 10.18 5.71
C SER A 113 24.00 11.61 5.54
N PRO A 114 24.18 12.37 6.64
CA PRO A 114 24.61 13.76 6.53
C PRO A 114 25.94 13.81 5.78
N SER A 115 25.99 14.62 4.73
CA SER A 115 27.20 14.85 3.95
C SER A 115 28.33 15.27 4.90
N PRO A 116 29.55 14.72 4.77
CA PRO A 116 30.66 15.16 5.60
C PRO A 116 30.91 16.64 5.36
N SER A 117 30.83 17.44 6.43
CA SER A 117 31.15 18.86 6.41
C SER A 117 32.51 19.07 5.77
N PRO A 118 32.68 20.05 4.87
CA PRO A 118 33.99 20.34 4.29
C PRO A 118 34.94 20.76 5.42
N SER A 119 35.96 19.95 5.66
CA SER A 119 37.04 20.27 6.60
C SER A 119 37.73 21.55 6.13
N LEU A 120 37.71 22.57 7.00
CA LEU A 120 38.44 23.83 6.82
C LEU A 120 39.93 23.53 6.55
N PRO A 121 40.56 24.17 5.55
CA PRO A 121 41.99 24.02 5.35
C PRO A 121 42.73 24.54 6.58
N GLY A 122 43.68 23.73 7.08
CA GLY A 122 44.51 24.08 8.23
C GLY A 122 45.37 25.32 7.96
N PRO A 123 45.82 26.01 9.02
CA PRO A 123 46.61 27.23 8.87
C PRO A 123 47.94 26.93 8.17
N VAL A 124 48.26 27.74 7.16
CA VAL A 124 49.56 27.72 6.49
C VAL A 124 50.60 28.31 7.46
N SER A 125 51.57 27.49 7.89
CA SER A 125 52.75 28.02 8.58
C SER A 125 53.64 28.73 7.56
N SER A 126 53.72 30.06 7.66
CA SER A 126 54.78 30.83 7.01
C SER A 126 56.05 30.73 7.85
N SER A 127 57.06 30.03 7.35
CA SER A 127 58.42 30.16 7.85
C SER A 127 59.09 31.35 7.16
N GLY A 128 59.55 32.31 7.95
CA GLY A 128 60.39 33.44 7.56
C GLY A 128 61.29 33.81 8.72
#